data_AF-A0A2V8FJ28-F1
#
_entry.id   AF-A0A2V8FJ28-F1
#
_cell.length_a   1.000
_cell.length_b   1.000
_cell.length_c   1.000
_cell.angle_alpha   90.00
_cell.angle_beta   90.00
_cell.angle_gamma   90.00
#
_symmetry.space_group_name_H-M   'P 1'
#
loop_
_entity.id
_entity.type
_entity.pdbx_description
1 polymer ?
#
loop_
_entity_poly.entity_id
_entity_poly.type
_entity_poly.pdbx_seq_one_letter_code
_entity_poly.pdbx_strand_id
1 'polypeptide(L)'
;MKTVTVLIVVLVGAGGIGRTAPAETGALSLSELFKSGVVFQDRNGDGAIDFVDVRLVLPEQPSAGELAAASDIAARLGYETSAMNLPMVRLKPDATTASAVRPNVGRTAGPTTASAVQVTTASAVDITTASPVGSDFSRTVGPTIFVGARSLARADVTAESIGAAGLKAGDGLVTAFTLAGKPAVAVIGGDDAGLGAAAVMLAGHLPYVWDQKSPTIDKIADEVKQFLAVKGVIASSALASALFVKAGAAASDRADRLVLVVEMANGDDVIKGQVALNQFKATGARDAKRPLSYANVRTVQVRMRAPGMGLVTVDLPRAAAPEAAAQPPARRPGGGAKENFDLSTFYTIEGALADSDNNLIPDRVDVLLSAEGDGADGVIDLAARLGLESTGVSLPIARPANAITAPDSEPILVLVGTSHPVVDQLIKNKKWEAPSLQPGEG
;
A
#
# COMPACT_ATOMS: atom_id res chain seq x y z
N MET A 1 2.58 67.68 48.75
CA MET A 1 2.79 67.37 47.32
C MET A 1 3.03 65.86 47.23
N LYS A 2 2.09 65.10 46.66
CA LYS A 2 2.13 63.64 46.61
C LYS A 2 2.95 63.20 45.39
N THR A 3 4.06 62.51 45.63
CA THR A 3 4.89 61.86 44.60
C THR A 3 4.15 60.62 44.08
N VAL A 4 3.84 60.63 42.78
CA VAL A 4 3.23 59.50 42.06
C VAL A 4 4.35 58.63 41.51
N THR A 5 4.48 57.41 42.03
CA THR A 5 5.41 56.39 41.52
C THR A 5 4.74 55.67 40.35
N VAL A 6 5.28 55.85 39.14
CA VAL A 6 4.84 55.15 37.93
C VAL A 6 5.48 53.76 37.91
N LEU A 7 4.66 52.72 38.00
CA LEU A 7 5.06 51.33 37.87
C LEU A 7 5.05 50.95 36.37
N ILE A 8 6.23 50.82 35.76
CA ILE A 8 6.36 50.30 34.39
C ILE A 8 6.28 48.77 34.47
N VAL A 9 5.16 48.21 34.03
CA VAL A 9 5.00 46.77 33.82
C VAL A 9 5.65 46.42 32.48
N VAL A 10 6.84 45.82 32.53
CA VAL A 10 7.49 45.21 31.35
C VAL A 10 6.80 43.88 31.08
N LEU A 11 5.94 43.85 30.07
CA LEU A 11 5.36 42.62 29.55
C LEU A 11 6.44 41.90 28.71
N VAL A 12 7.07 40.87 29.26
CA VAL A 12 7.94 39.97 28.50
C VAL A 12 7.05 39.09 27.62
N GLY A 13 6.82 39.53 26.39
CA GLY A 13 6.25 38.69 25.35
C GLY A 13 7.23 37.57 25.03
N ALA A 14 6.94 36.36 25.48
CA ALA A 14 7.64 35.16 25.02
C ALA A 14 7.35 34.98 23.52
N GLY A 15 8.23 35.51 22.68
CA GLY A 15 8.25 35.21 21.26
C GLY A 15 8.56 33.73 21.10
N GLY A 16 7.52 32.93 20.86
CA GLY A 16 7.67 31.56 20.42
C GLY A 16 8.41 31.58 19.09
N ILE A 17 9.70 31.23 19.11
CA ILE A 17 10.45 30.90 17.92
C ILE A 17 9.72 29.72 17.30
N GLY A 18 8.96 30.00 16.25
CA GLY A 18 8.31 28.98 15.44
C GLY A 18 9.39 28.01 14.98
N ARG A 19 9.32 26.78 15.48
CA ARG A 19 10.07 25.68 14.89
C ARG A 19 9.57 25.58 13.46
N THR A 20 10.38 26.07 12.52
CA THR A 20 10.24 25.72 11.11
C THR A 20 10.13 24.21 11.05
N ALA A 21 9.03 23.71 10.48
CA ALA A 21 8.90 22.30 10.17
C ALA A 21 10.20 21.83 9.48
N PRO A 22 10.75 20.66 9.86
CA PRO A 22 11.92 20.13 9.18
C PRO A 22 11.62 20.11 7.69
N ALA A 23 12.55 20.62 6.89
CA ALA A 23 12.46 20.59 5.44
C ALA A 23 12.17 19.14 5.01
N GLU A 24 10.98 18.92 4.44
CA GLU A 24 10.61 17.64 3.83
C GLU A 24 11.63 17.34 2.73
N THR A 25 12.59 16.49 3.08
CA THR A 25 13.65 16.06 2.20
C THR A 25 13.02 15.11 1.19
N GLY A 26 12.90 15.56 -0.07
CA GLY A 26 12.51 14.77 -1.25
C GLY A 26 11.18 14.03 -1.13
N ALA A 27 10.09 14.63 -1.62
CA ALA A 27 8.87 13.86 -1.85
C ALA A 27 9.19 12.73 -2.85
N LEU A 28 8.88 11.49 -2.49
CA LEU A 28 8.99 10.36 -3.42
C LEU A 28 7.75 10.32 -4.33
N SER A 29 7.97 9.99 -5.60
CA SER A 29 6.85 9.77 -6.52
C SER A 29 6.21 8.41 -6.22
N LEU A 30 4.88 8.34 -6.25
CA LEU A 30 4.15 7.07 -6.18
C LEU A 30 4.55 6.09 -7.30
N SER A 31 5.07 6.59 -8.42
CA SER A 31 5.52 5.75 -9.53
C SER A 31 6.79 4.96 -9.21
N GLU A 32 7.66 5.48 -8.32
CA GLU A 32 8.91 4.82 -7.95
C GLU A 32 8.67 3.46 -7.26
N LEU A 33 7.48 3.26 -6.68
CA LEU A 33 7.07 1.98 -6.11
C LEU A 33 7.00 0.86 -7.14
N PHE A 34 6.69 1.19 -8.39
CA PHE A 34 6.46 0.22 -9.46
C PHE A 34 7.67 0.09 -10.40
N LYS A 35 8.76 0.80 -10.11
CA LYS A 35 10.01 0.69 -10.86
C LYS A 35 10.92 -0.34 -10.20
N SER A 36 11.80 -0.93 -11.00
CA SER A 36 12.90 -1.72 -10.49
C SER A 36 13.82 -0.85 -9.60
N GLY A 37 14.18 -1.36 -8.43
CA GLY A 37 15.13 -0.79 -7.48
C GLY A 37 14.59 -0.66 -6.05
N VAL A 38 13.41 -0.04 -5.86
CA VAL A 38 12.92 0.33 -4.52
C VAL A 38 12.16 -0.83 -3.88
N VAL A 39 10.99 -1.17 -4.41
CA VAL A 39 10.16 -2.30 -3.93
C VAL A 39 10.49 -3.56 -4.72
N PHE A 40 10.54 -3.46 -6.04
CA PHE A 40 10.82 -4.57 -6.94
C PHE A 40 12.31 -4.62 -7.23
N GLN A 41 12.99 -5.69 -6.84
CA GLN A 41 14.43 -5.84 -7.00
C GLN A 41 14.72 -6.99 -7.96
N ASP A 42 15.59 -6.70 -8.93
CA ASP A 42 16.30 -7.70 -9.70
C ASP A 42 17.66 -7.92 -9.02
N ARG A 43 17.77 -8.98 -8.22
CA ARG A 43 18.97 -9.26 -7.41
C ARG A 43 20.02 -10.06 -8.17
N ASN A 44 19.61 -10.77 -9.22
CA ASN A 44 20.50 -11.61 -10.02
C ASN A 44 21.03 -10.89 -11.28
N GLY A 45 20.40 -9.77 -11.68
CA GLY A 45 20.79 -8.90 -12.79
C GLY A 45 20.36 -9.39 -14.17
N ASP A 46 19.35 -10.25 -14.27
CA ASP A 46 18.86 -10.81 -15.54
C ASP A 46 17.74 -9.99 -16.21
N GLY A 47 17.27 -8.93 -15.54
CA GLY A 47 16.21 -8.05 -15.99
C GLY A 47 14.80 -8.48 -15.56
N ALA A 48 14.65 -9.61 -14.88
CA ALA A 48 13.42 -10.03 -14.22
C ALA A 48 13.43 -9.66 -12.73
N ILE A 49 12.29 -9.24 -12.21
CA ILE A 49 12.14 -9.00 -10.77
C ILE A 49 12.06 -10.34 -10.06
N ASP A 50 13.01 -10.60 -9.15
CA ASP A 50 13.12 -11.84 -8.39
C ASP A 50 13.03 -11.62 -6.86
N PHE A 51 12.75 -10.39 -6.44
CA PHE A 51 12.58 -10.06 -5.03
C PHE A 51 11.67 -8.86 -4.80
N VAL A 52 10.88 -8.94 -3.73
CA VAL A 52 10.02 -7.85 -3.25
C VAL A 52 10.52 -7.37 -1.87
N ASP A 53 11.04 -6.15 -1.82
CA ASP A 53 11.51 -5.48 -0.61
C ASP A 53 10.48 -4.44 -0.13
N VAL A 54 9.41 -4.93 0.48
CA VAL A 54 8.40 -4.04 1.07
C VAL A 54 7.80 -4.67 2.31
N ARG A 55 7.45 -3.81 3.26
CA ARG A 55 6.67 -4.18 4.45
C ARG A 55 5.25 -3.68 4.33
N LEU A 56 4.28 -4.58 4.49
CA LEU A 56 2.89 -4.18 4.74
C LEU A 56 2.67 -4.03 6.25
N VAL A 57 2.12 -2.90 6.65
CA VAL A 57 1.77 -2.58 8.04
C VAL A 57 0.26 -2.37 8.12
N LEU A 58 -0.40 -3.19 8.93
CA LEU A 58 -1.80 -3.05 9.32
C LEU A 58 -1.92 -2.75 10.82
N PRO A 59 -3.09 -2.37 11.33
CA PRO A 59 -3.35 -2.31 12.76
C PRO A 59 -3.23 -3.68 13.42
N GLU A 60 -3.07 -3.74 14.75
CA GLU A 60 -2.96 -5.02 15.49
C GLU A 60 -4.20 -5.90 15.37
N GLN A 61 -5.37 -5.27 15.18
CA GLN A 61 -6.64 -5.92 14.93
C GLN A 61 -7.19 -5.30 13.64
N PRO A 62 -6.79 -5.81 12.47
CA PRO A 62 -7.24 -5.28 11.20
C PRO A 62 -8.73 -5.56 11.00
N SER A 63 -9.45 -4.62 10.41
CA SER A 63 -10.84 -4.86 9.98
C SER A 63 -10.85 -5.73 8.71
N ALA A 64 -12.01 -6.31 8.38
CA ALA A 64 -12.17 -7.00 7.09
C ALA A 64 -11.87 -6.10 5.88
N GLY A 65 -12.17 -4.79 5.97
CA GLY A 65 -11.81 -3.81 4.96
C GLY A 65 -10.29 -3.63 4.81
N GLU A 66 -9.55 -3.60 5.93
CA GLU A 66 -8.09 -3.51 5.92
C GLU A 66 -7.43 -4.80 5.44
N LEU A 67 -7.97 -5.98 5.80
CA LEU A 67 -7.52 -7.27 5.27
C LEU A 67 -7.72 -7.37 3.76
N ALA A 68 -8.89 -6.96 3.26
CA ALA A 68 -9.17 -6.93 1.83
C ALA A 68 -8.23 -5.98 1.07
N ALA A 69 -8.08 -4.75 1.57
CA ALA A 69 -7.17 -3.76 0.99
C ALA A 69 -5.71 -4.24 0.96
N ALA A 70 -5.22 -4.86 2.04
CA ALA A 70 -3.88 -5.42 2.09
C ALA A 70 -3.71 -6.61 1.15
N SER A 71 -4.75 -7.44 0.99
CA SER A 71 -4.75 -8.57 0.05
C SER A 71 -4.65 -8.11 -1.40
N ASP A 72 -5.36 -7.05 -1.79
CA ASP A 72 -5.24 -6.45 -3.12
C ASP A 72 -3.80 -6.00 -3.42
N ILE A 73 -3.20 -5.29 -2.46
CA ILE A 73 -1.80 -4.82 -2.57
C ILE A 73 -0.84 -6.01 -2.63
N ALA A 74 -1.04 -7.02 -1.79
CA ALA A 74 -0.18 -8.18 -1.73
C ALA A 74 -0.25 -9.02 -3.01
N ALA A 75 -1.45 -9.22 -3.58
CA ALA A 75 -1.60 -9.88 -4.88
C ALA A 75 -0.91 -9.11 -6.00
N ARG A 76 -0.99 -7.77 -6.00
CA ARG A 76 -0.24 -6.94 -6.95
C ARG A 76 1.27 -7.13 -6.80
N LEU A 77 1.79 -7.20 -5.58
CA LEU A 77 3.20 -7.42 -5.32
C LEU A 77 3.65 -8.82 -5.77
N GLY A 78 2.82 -9.85 -5.57
CA GLY A 78 3.07 -11.20 -6.07
C GLY A 78 3.10 -11.25 -7.59
N TYR A 79 2.15 -10.59 -8.25
CA TYR A 79 2.05 -10.55 -9.72
C TYR A 79 3.25 -9.90 -10.42
N GLU A 80 3.90 -8.93 -9.78
CA GLU A 80 5.00 -8.15 -10.36
C GLU A 80 6.40 -8.80 -10.17
N THR A 81 6.47 -10.01 -9.61
CA THR A 81 7.74 -10.70 -9.33
C THR A 81 7.68 -12.17 -9.72
N SER A 82 8.84 -12.78 -10.03
CA SER A 82 8.96 -14.23 -10.17
C SER A 82 9.25 -14.94 -8.84
N ALA A 83 9.61 -14.18 -7.78
CA ALA A 83 9.86 -14.73 -6.45
C ALA A 83 9.59 -13.71 -5.34
N MET A 84 9.07 -14.19 -4.20
CA MET A 84 8.90 -13.39 -2.99
C MET A 84 8.99 -14.23 -1.73
N ASN A 85 9.31 -13.57 -0.62
CA ASN A 85 9.26 -14.18 0.70
C ASN A 85 7.86 -14.04 1.30
N LEU A 86 7.24 -15.18 1.60
CA LEU A 86 6.04 -15.24 2.43
C LEU A 86 6.43 -15.67 3.86
N PRO A 87 5.78 -15.14 4.92
CA PRO A 87 4.68 -14.18 4.91
C PRO A 87 5.11 -12.72 4.65
N MET A 88 4.24 -11.94 4.00
CA MET A 88 4.40 -10.52 3.67
C MET A 88 4.12 -9.60 4.87
N VAL A 89 3.11 -9.96 5.66
CA VAL A 89 2.71 -9.16 6.83
C VAL A 89 3.64 -9.49 7.99
N ARG A 90 4.39 -8.48 8.43
CA ARG A 90 5.27 -8.56 9.60
C ARG A 90 4.64 -7.77 10.75
N LEU A 91 3.57 -8.30 11.33
CA LEU A 91 2.96 -7.74 12.54
C LEU A 91 3.27 -8.61 13.76
N LYS A 92 4.49 -8.40 14.28
CA LYS A 92 4.93 -8.48 15.69
C LYS A 92 6.47 -8.42 15.66
N PRO A 93 7.13 -7.48 16.37
CA PRO A 93 8.34 -7.89 17.04
C PRO A 93 7.89 -8.94 18.05
N ASP A 94 8.34 -10.17 17.90
CA ASP A 94 8.20 -11.09 19.01
C ASP A 94 8.73 -10.37 20.25
N ALA A 95 7.87 -10.25 21.26
CA ALA A 95 8.34 -10.22 22.62
C ALA A 95 8.92 -11.61 22.95
N THR A 96 9.91 -12.07 22.18
CA THR A 96 10.95 -12.91 22.73
C THR A 96 11.71 -11.98 23.65
N THR A 97 11.16 -11.81 24.85
CA THR A 97 12.03 -11.78 26.01
C THR A 97 13.04 -12.90 25.76
N ALA A 98 14.30 -12.52 25.62
CA ALA A 98 15.40 -13.43 25.86
C ALA A 98 15.17 -13.97 27.28
N SER A 99 14.35 -15.01 27.39
CA SER A 99 14.31 -15.89 28.54
C SER A 99 15.62 -16.63 28.44
N ALA A 100 16.67 -15.94 28.86
CA ALA A 100 17.90 -16.55 29.28
C ALA A 100 17.49 -17.50 30.42
N VAL A 101 17.12 -18.71 30.05
CA VAL A 101 17.23 -19.88 30.91
C VAL A 101 18.71 -19.94 31.22
N ARG A 102 19.11 -19.26 32.29
CA ARG A 102 20.39 -19.48 32.94
C ARG A 102 20.37 -20.94 33.38
N PRO A 103 21.24 -21.82 32.87
CA PRO A 103 21.41 -23.11 33.51
C PRO A 103 21.94 -22.83 34.91
N ASN A 104 21.12 -23.18 35.90
CA ASN A 104 21.44 -23.08 37.30
C ASN A 104 22.49 -24.16 37.61
N VAL A 105 23.77 -23.88 37.36
CA VAL A 105 24.86 -24.76 37.80
C VAL A 105 25.25 -24.33 39.20
N GLY A 106 24.60 -24.97 40.17
CA GLY A 106 25.05 -25.00 41.56
C GLY A 106 26.47 -25.57 41.62
N ARG A 107 27.39 -24.77 42.13
CA ARG A 107 28.71 -25.22 42.58
C ARG A 107 28.54 -25.98 43.91
N THR A 108 28.85 -27.28 43.90
CA THR A 108 29.29 -28.00 45.10
C THR A 108 30.44 -28.95 44.74
N ALA A 109 31.60 -28.69 45.35
CA ALA A 109 32.72 -29.57 45.73
C ALA A 109 33.19 -30.72 44.78
N GLY A 110 34.49 -30.73 44.43
CA GLY A 110 35.18 -31.90 43.84
C GLY A 110 35.71 -32.87 44.90
N PRO A 111 36.79 -33.64 44.65
CA PRO A 111 37.25 -34.27 43.40
C PRO A 111 37.36 -35.81 43.54
N THR A 112 37.31 -36.59 42.45
CA THR A 112 37.91 -37.94 42.47
C THR A 112 38.28 -38.43 41.07
N THR A 113 39.51 -38.90 40.99
CA THR A 113 40.21 -39.53 39.87
C THR A 113 39.73 -40.96 39.60
N ALA A 114 39.56 -41.36 38.34
CA ALA A 114 40.03 -42.67 37.82
C ALA A 114 39.72 -42.82 36.32
N SER A 115 40.76 -43.15 35.57
CA SER A 115 40.73 -43.68 34.20
C SER A 115 40.04 -45.05 34.12
N ALA A 116 39.33 -45.33 33.02
CA ALA A 116 39.49 -46.55 32.23
C ALA A 116 38.50 -46.66 31.05
N VAL A 117 39.09 -46.82 29.86
CA VAL A 117 38.72 -47.76 28.78
C VAL A 117 37.56 -47.39 27.83
N GLN A 118 38.02 -47.23 26.60
CA GLN A 118 37.36 -46.94 25.33
C GLN A 118 36.78 -48.22 24.72
N VAL A 119 35.53 -48.17 24.25
CA VAL A 119 35.03 -49.08 23.20
C VAL A 119 34.37 -48.23 22.11
N THR A 120 34.96 -48.35 20.93
CA THR A 120 34.69 -47.67 19.68
C THR A 120 33.56 -48.33 18.90
N THR A 121 32.56 -47.55 18.46
CA THR A 121 31.85 -47.78 17.19
C THR A 121 31.60 -46.43 16.48
N ALA A 122 32.05 -46.40 15.22
CA ALA A 122 32.06 -45.36 14.18
C ALA A 122 30.93 -44.31 14.24
N SER A 123 31.28 -43.02 14.40
CA SER A 123 31.58 -42.02 13.34
C SER A 123 30.35 -41.51 12.60
N ALA A 124 29.64 -40.56 13.22
CA ALA A 124 28.93 -39.51 12.51
C ALA A 124 29.95 -38.41 12.16
N VAL A 125 29.95 -37.99 10.90
CA VAL A 125 30.80 -36.93 10.38
C VAL A 125 30.38 -35.60 10.99
N ASP A 126 31.33 -34.99 11.69
CA ASP A 126 31.27 -33.67 12.28
C ASP A 126 31.36 -32.61 11.17
N ILE A 127 30.23 -31.96 10.83
CA ILE A 127 30.19 -30.76 9.99
C ILE A 127 30.13 -29.55 10.93
N THR A 128 31.25 -29.22 11.55
CA THR A 128 31.47 -27.95 12.26
C THR A 128 32.34 -27.02 11.42
N THR A 129 31.89 -26.71 10.20
CA THR A 129 32.32 -25.52 9.44
C THR A 129 31.19 -25.01 8.54
N ALA A 130 30.00 -24.82 9.10
CA ALA A 130 29.07 -23.83 8.57
C ALA A 130 29.23 -22.57 9.42
N SER A 131 29.91 -21.57 8.85
CA SER A 131 29.84 -20.20 9.34
C SER A 131 28.39 -19.86 9.67
N PRO A 132 28.09 -19.22 10.82
CA PRO A 132 26.73 -18.75 11.05
C PRO A 132 26.44 -17.77 9.92
N VAL A 133 25.53 -18.14 9.01
CA VAL A 133 24.89 -17.17 8.13
C VAL A 133 24.23 -16.20 9.09
N GLY A 134 24.87 -15.04 9.24
CA GLY A 134 24.50 -14.04 10.22
C GLY A 134 23.03 -13.71 10.07
N SER A 135 22.33 -13.71 11.20
CA SER A 135 21.05 -13.06 11.39
C SER A 135 21.20 -11.54 11.30
N ASP A 136 21.75 -11.04 10.18
CA ASP A 136 21.89 -9.62 9.85
C ASP A 136 20.57 -9.02 9.35
N PHE A 137 19.44 -9.42 9.96
CA PHE A 137 18.13 -8.77 9.75
C PHE A 137 17.99 -7.46 10.54
N SER A 138 19.09 -6.75 10.77
CA SER A 138 19.11 -5.46 11.44
C SER A 138 19.84 -4.40 10.61
N ARG A 139 19.05 -3.43 10.14
CA ARG A 139 19.42 -2.03 9.74
C ARG A 139 19.36 -1.61 8.27
N THR A 140 18.50 -2.21 7.45
CA THR A 140 17.82 -1.43 6.38
C THR A 140 16.35 -1.84 6.29
N VAL A 141 15.48 -1.15 7.04
CA VAL A 141 14.02 -1.25 6.84
C VAL A 141 13.70 -0.89 5.37
N GLY A 142 13.22 -1.82 4.55
CA GLY A 142 12.77 -1.52 3.18
C GLY A 142 11.58 -0.54 3.15
N PRO A 143 11.13 -0.13 1.97
CA PRO A 143 9.88 0.62 1.78
C PRO A 143 8.71 0.07 2.62
N THR A 144 7.86 0.95 3.14
CA THR A 144 6.72 0.55 3.97
C THR A 144 5.40 1.02 3.36
N ILE A 145 4.43 0.11 3.26
CA ILE A 145 3.05 0.42 2.87
C ILE A 145 2.16 0.27 4.11
N PHE A 146 1.56 1.37 4.52
CA PHE A 146 0.59 1.47 5.61
C PHE A 146 -0.82 1.30 5.04
N VAL A 147 -1.58 0.34 5.57
CA VAL A 147 -2.96 0.06 5.14
C VAL A 147 -3.93 0.42 6.27
N GLY A 148 -4.83 1.35 5.98
CA GLY A 148 -5.78 1.90 6.96
C GLY A 148 -5.14 2.95 7.88
N ALA A 149 -5.92 3.96 8.29
CA ALA A 149 -5.41 5.09 9.09
C ALA A 149 -4.78 4.65 10.42
N ARG A 150 -5.32 3.60 11.05
CA ARG A 150 -4.84 3.08 12.35
C ARG A 150 -3.43 2.47 12.27
N SER A 151 -2.98 2.07 11.08
CA SER A 151 -1.63 1.51 10.89
C SER A 151 -0.53 2.57 11.09
N LEU A 152 -0.86 3.86 10.97
CA LEU A 152 0.08 4.98 11.11
C LEU A 152 0.40 5.33 12.56
N ALA A 153 -0.43 4.91 13.52
CA ALA A 153 -0.32 5.31 14.92
C ALA A 153 1.03 4.98 15.56
N ARG A 154 1.72 3.93 15.07
CA ARG A 154 3.04 3.51 15.55
C ARG A 154 4.22 4.21 14.88
N ALA A 155 3.96 4.94 13.80
CA ALA A 155 4.98 5.60 12.99
C ALA A 155 5.15 7.09 13.32
N ASP A 156 4.40 7.62 14.29
CA ASP A 156 4.31 9.07 14.59
C ASP A 156 3.95 9.92 13.35
N VAL A 157 3.13 9.33 12.48
CA VAL A 157 2.61 9.97 11.26
C VAL A 157 1.15 10.34 11.51
N THR A 158 0.82 11.63 11.40
CA THR A 158 -0.57 12.10 11.55
C THR A 158 -1.29 12.14 10.20
N ALA A 159 -2.62 12.02 10.21
CA ALA A 159 -3.43 12.14 9.00
C ALA A 159 -3.21 13.49 8.31
N GLU A 160 -3.03 14.57 9.09
CA GLU A 160 -2.73 15.91 8.58
C GLU A 160 -1.40 15.94 7.83
N SER A 161 -0.35 15.31 8.37
CA SER A 161 1.01 15.35 7.80
C SER A 161 1.10 14.73 6.40
N ILE A 162 0.22 13.77 6.09
CA ILE A 162 0.18 13.07 4.79
C ILE A 162 -1.00 13.51 3.91
N GLY A 163 -1.72 14.56 4.30
CA GLY A 163 -2.83 15.11 3.53
C GLY A 163 -4.12 14.29 3.56
N ALA A 164 -4.27 13.39 4.53
CA ALA A 164 -5.48 12.61 4.80
C ALA A 164 -6.50 13.36 5.66
N ALA A 165 -6.18 14.57 6.14
CA ALA A 165 -7.12 15.41 6.88
C ALA A 165 -8.34 15.76 6.00
N GLY A 166 -9.54 15.44 6.49
CA GLY A 166 -10.80 15.78 5.82
C GLY A 166 -11.33 14.75 4.82
N LEU A 167 -10.78 13.52 4.78
CA LEU A 167 -11.43 12.40 4.09
C LEU A 167 -12.83 12.17 4.68
N LYS A 168 -13.85 12.13 3.81
CA LYS A 168 -15.23 11.80 4.18
C LYS A 168 -15.52 10.33 3.89
N ALA A 169 -16.69 9.86 4.31
CA ALA A 169 -17.21 8.56 3.89
C ALA A 169 -17.15 8.42 2.35
N GLY A 170 -16.63 7.28 1.89
CA GLY A 170 -16.34 6.96 0.50
C GLY A 170 -15.08 7.61 -0.08
N ASP A 171 -14.40 8.54 0.59
CA ASP A 171 -13.16 9.11 0.08
C ASP A 171 -11.98 8.18 0.40
N GLY A 172 -11.12 7.95 -0.61
CA GLY A 172 -9.88 7.19 -0.49
C GLY A 172 -8.65 8.02 -0.87
N LEU A 173 -7.50 7.68 -0.31
CA LEU A 173 -6.22 8.33 -0.54
C LEU A 173 -5.10 7.31 -0.65
N VAL A 174 -4.29 7.44 -1.69
CA VAL A 174 -2.96 6.83 -1.81
C VAL A 174 -1.94 7.96 -1.78
N THR A 175 -1.00 7.95 -0.84
CA THR A 175 -0.04 9.05 -0.68
C THR A 175 1.35 8.53 -0.38
N ALA A 176 2.36 9.06 -1.08
CA ALA A 176 3.77 8.79 -0.86
C ALA A 176 4.36 9.84 0.06
N PHE A 177 5.19 9.39 1.01
CA PHE A 177 5.89 10.24 1.96
C PHE A 177 7.19 9.59 2.38
N THR A 178 7.95 10.28 3.23
CA THR A 178 9.23 9.80 3.74
C THR A 178 9.09 9.53 5.23
N LEU A 179 9.42 8.31 5.67
CA LEU A 179 9.45 7.91 7.08
C LEU A 179 10.90 7.58 7.46
N ALA A 180 11.46 8.31 8.43
CA ALA A 180 12.85 8.13 8.89
C ALA A 180 13.88 8.08 7.73
N GLY A 181 13.70 8.95 6.73
CA GLY A 181 14.56 9.03 5.54
C GLY A 181 14.30 7.95 4.49
N LYS A 182 13.22 7.17 4.60
CA LYS A 182 12.90 6.07 3.69
C LYS A 182 11.54 6.22 3.00
N PRO A 183 11.38 5.63 1.80
CA PRO A 183 10.10 5.56 1.13
C PRO A 183 9.00 4.92 1.97
N ALA A 184 7.87 5.62 2.05
CA ALA A 184 6.66 5.10 2.65
C ALA A 184 5.42 5.50 1.83
N VAL A 185 4.39 4.67 1.91
CA VAL A 185 3.10 4.88 1.26
C VAL A 185 2.02 4.64 2.28
N ALA A 186 0.98 5.46 2.26
CA ALA A 186 -0.24 5.17 3.02
C ALA A 186 -1.43 5.02 2.07
N VAL A 187 -2.22 3.97 2.31
CA VAL A 187 -3.49 3.68 1.68
C VAL A 187 -4.57 3.83 2.74
N ILE A 188 -5.40 4.86 2.60
CA ILE A 188 -6.33 5.30 3.65
C ILE A 188 -7.71 5.55 3.05
N GLY A 189 -8.76 5.15 3.77
CA GLY A 189 -10.14 5.54 3.48
C GLY A 189 -10.74 6.35 4.63
N GLY A 190 -11.72 7.19 4.31
CA GLY A 190 -12.63 7.74 5.31
C GLY A 190 -13.61 6.69 5.89
N ASP A 191 -13.77 5.57 5.19
CA ASP A 191 -14.46 4.34 5.58
C ASP A 191 -13.90 3.14 4.78
N ASP A 192 -14.45 1.94 4.98
CA ASP A 192 -14.03 0.72 4.27
C ASP A 192 -14.20 0.83 2.74
N ALA A 193 -15.24 1.52 2.27
CA ALA A 193 -15.49 1.70 0.84
C ALA A 193 -14.40 2.60 0.20
N GLY A 194 -14.08 3.72 0.85
CA GLY A 194 -12.99 4.60 0.44
C GLY A 194 -11.62 3.91 0.51
N LEU A 195 -11.39 3.08 1.54
CA LEU A 195 -10.16 2.31 1.70
C LEU A 195 -10.01 1.29 0.56
N GLY A 196 -11.07 0.53 0.26
CA GLY A 196 -11.10 -0.40 -0.87
C GLY A 196 -10.84 0.29 -2.20
N ALA A 197 -11.45 1.46 -2.45
CA ALA A 197 -11.18 2.24 -3.66
C ALA A 197 -9.71 2.71 -3.74
N ALA A 198 -9.12 3.12 -2.61
CA ALA A 198 -7.71 3.50 -2.56
C ALA A 198 -6.78 2.31 -2.80
N ALA A 199 -7.12 1.13 -2.25
CA ALA A 199 -6.37 -0.10 -2.45
C ALA A 199 -6.41 -0.55 -3.92
N VAL A 200 -7.59 -0.57 -4.56
CA VAL A 200 -7.75 -0.86 -5.99
C VAL A 200 -7.01 0.16 -6.84
N MET A 201 -6.99 1.44 -6.45
CA MET A 201 -6.21 2.44 -7.16
C MET A 201 -4.70 2.15 -7.12
N LEU A 202 -4.15 1.86 -5.94
CA LEU A 202 -2.73 1.50 -5.81
C LEU A 202 -2.42 0.19 -6.53
N ALA A 203 -3.20 -0.85 -6.26
CA ALA A 203 -2.90 -2.21 -6.68
C ALA A 203 -3.32 -2.50 -8.13
N GLY A 204 -4.48 -2.01 -8.57
CA GLY A 204 -5.09 -2.36 -9.85
C GLY A 204 -4.90 -1.35 -10.97
N HIS A 205 -4.59 -0.09 -10.64
CA HIS A 205 -4.51 0.97 -11.65
C HIS A 205 -3.09 1.53 -11.82
N LEU A 206 -2.42 1.89 -10.72
CA LEU A 206 -1.09 2.49 -10.80
C LEU A 206 -0.06 1.54 -11.45
N PRO A 207 0.89 2.08 -12.25
CA PRO A 207 1.25 3.49 -12.42
C PRO A 207 0.39 4.29 -13.42
N TYR A 208 -0.53 3.64 -14.13
CA TYR A 208 -1.50 4.32 -14.98
C TYR A 208 -2.61 4.96 -14.16
N VAL A 209 -3.17 6.08 -14.62
CA VAL A 209 -4.37 6.61 -13.97
C VAL A 209 -5.59 5.86 -14.49
N TRP A 210 -6.20 5.05 -13.64
CA TRP A 210 -7.47 4.34 -13.87
C TRP A 210 -7.45 3.20 -14.88
N ASP A 211 -6.86 3.36 -16.07
CA ASP A 211 -6.76 2.27 -17.04
C ASP A 211 -5.45 2.30 -17.82
N GLN A 212 -5.08 1.17 -18.42
CA GLN A 212 -3.84 1.02 -19.18
C GLN A 212 -3.76 1.90 -20.45
N LYS A 213 -4.87 2.48 -20.90
CA LYS A 213 -4.91 3.40 -22.07
C LYS A 213 -4.65 4.85 -21.67
N SER A 214 -4.79 5.15 -20.38
CA SER A 214 -4.55 6.46 -19.78
C SER A 214 -3.06 6.74 -19.65
N PRO A 215 -2.64 8.00 -19.48
CA PRO A 215 -1.25 8.30 -19.16
C PRO A 215 -0.86 7.78 -17.76
N THR A 216 0.43 7.51 -17.57
CA THR A 216 0.99 7.27 -16.24
C THR A 216 1.03 8.56 -15.42
N ILE A 217 1.05 8.41 -14.10
CA ILE A 217 1.20 9.57 -13.19
C ILE A 217 2.51 10.34 -13.41
N ASP A 218 3.58 9.67 -13.83
CA ASP A 218 4.85 10.31 -14.21
C ASP A 218 4.71 11.09 -15.51
N LYS A 219 4.04 10.53 -16.52
CA LYS A 219 3.78 11.23 -17.78
C LYS A 219 2.97 12.51 -17.53
N ILE A 220 1.98 12.48 -16.64
CA ILE A 220 1.22 13.67 -16.26
C ILE A 220 2.13 14.71 -15.57
N ALA A 221 3.03 14.27 -14.69
CA ALA A 221 4.00 15.15 -14.04
C ALA A 221 4.97 15.80 -15.05
N ASP A 222 5.47 15.02 -16.01
CA ASP A 222 6.34 15.49 -17.08
C ASP A 222 5.63 16.48 -18.00
N GLU A 223 4.37 16.24 -18.35
CA GLU A 223 3.57 17.17 -19.16
C GLU A 223 3.38 18.52 -18.43
N VAL A 224 3.17 18.52 -17.11
CA VAL A 224 3.12 19.76 -16.30
C VAL A 224 4.48 20.47 -16.32
N LYS A 225 5.58 19.73 -16.15
CA LYS A 225 6.94 20.29 -16.21
C LYS A 225 7.23 20.92 -17.57
N GLN A 226 6.86 20.24 -18.66
CA GLN A 226 7.02 20.73 -20.04
C GLN A 226 6.17 21.98 -20.29
N PHE A 227 4.92 22.01 -19.81
CA PHE A 227 4.07 23.19 -19.90
C PHE A 227 4.71 24.41 -19.23
N LEU A 228 5.25 24.25 -18.03
CA LEU A 228 5.93 25.31 -17.30
C LEU A 228 7.19 25.78 -18.03
N ALA A 229 7.98 24.85 -18.59
CA ALA A 229 9.18 25.17 -19.37
C ALA A 229 8.85 26.03 -20.60
N VAL A 230 7.77 25.74 -21.32
CA VAL A 230 7.27 26.58 -22.45
C VAL A 230 6.90 27.99 -21.99
N LYS A 231 6.51 28.17 -20.73
CA LYS A 231 6.22 29.46 -20.11
C LYS A 231 7.45 30.13 -19.48
N GLY A 232 8.64 29.60 -19.71
CA GLY A 232 9.90 30.13 -19.21
C GLY A 232 10.17 29.81 -17.74
N VAL A 233 9.52 28.79 -17.18
CA VAL A 233 9.68 28.34 -15.79
C VAL A 233 10.29 26.93 -15.79
N ILE A 234 11.52 26.79 -15.31
CA ILE A 234 12.22 25.50 -15.27
C ILE A 234 12.07 24.89 -13.88
N ALA A 235 11.28 23.83 -13.77
CA ALA A 235 11.20 23.06 -12.55
C ALA A 235 12.41 22.12 -12.38
N SER A 236 12.94 22.03 -11.16
CA SER A 236 13.97 21.07 -10.78
C SER A 236 13.43 19.64 -10.88
N SER A 237 12.21 19.40 -10.39
CA SER A 237 11.51 18.11 -10.48
C SER A 237 9.99 18.31 -10.46
N ALA A 238 9.26 17.29 -10.92
CA ALA A 238 7.81 17.20 -10.82
C ALA A 238 7.47 15.73 -10.53
N LEU A 239 6.75 15.46 -9.44
CA LEU A 239 6.49 14.09 -8.97
C LEU A 239 5.04 13.96 -8.53
N ALA A 240 4.44 12.79 -8.77
CA ALA A 240 3.09 12.48 -8.32
C ALA A 240 3.14 11.97 -6.88
N SER A 241 2.70 12.80 -5.93
CA SER A 241 2.84 12.51 -4.50
C SER A 241 1.60 11.86 -3.89
N ALA A 242 0.41 12.15 -4.41
CA ALA A 242 -0.83 11.60 -3.86
C ALA A 242 -1.95 11.48 -4.91
N LEU A 243 -2.84 10.53 -4.69
CA LEU A 243 -4.05 10.34 -5.47
C LEU A 243 -5.26 10.17 -4.56
N PHE A 244 -6.29 10.98 -4.78
CA PHE A 244 -7.57 10.86 -4.13
C PHE A 244 -8.57 10.17 -5.05
N VAL A 245 -9.37 9.28 -4.49
CA VAL A 245 -10.42 8.52 -5.17
C VAL A 245 -11.72 8.58 -4.37
N LYS A 246 -12.83 8.22 -5.02
CA LYS A 246 -14.15 8.22 -4.39
C LYS A 246 -14.88 6.91 -4.71
N ALA A 247 -15.44 6.29 -3.68
CA ALA A 247 -16.27 5.09 -3.76
C ALA A 247 -17.78 5.40 -3.72
N GLY A 248 -18.61 4.42 -4.06
CA GLY A 248 -20.07 4.49 -3.96
C GLY A 248 -20.76 5.16 -5.16
N ALA A 249 -22.02 5.59 -4.99
CA ALA A 249 -22.84 6.16 -6.09
C ALA A 249 -22.28 7.48 -6.67
N ALA A 250 -21.39 8.15 -5.92
CA ALA A 250 -20.64 9.31 -6.37
C ALA A 250 -19.27 8.95 -6.99
N ALA A 251 -18.90 7.66 -6.98
CA ALA A 251 -17.73 7.17 -7.70
C ALA A 251 -17.94 7.40 -9.18
N SER A 252 -16.90 7.94 -9.81
CA SER A 252 -16.80 8.07 -11.24
C SER A 252 -15.70 7.12 -11.71
N ASP A 253 -15.73 6.72 -12.97
CA ASP A 253 -14.66 5.92 -13.59
C ASP A 253 -13.36 6.75 -13.77
N ARG A 254 -12.83 7.33 -12.69
CA ARG A 254 -11.71 8.27 -12.68
C ARG A 254 -11.18 8.54 -11.26
N ALA A 255 -9.92 8.98 -11.19
CA ALA A 255 -9.35 9.57 -9.98
C ALA A 255 -9.99 10.94 -9.69
N ASP A 256 -10.25 11.24 -8.42
CA ASP A 256 -10.85 12.51 -7.99
C ASP A 256 -9.84 13.66 -8.07
N ARG A 257 -8.63 13.42 -7.56
CA ARG A 257 -7.55 14.41 -7.56
C ARG A 257 -6.19 13.76 -7.59
N LEU A 258 -5.39 14.09 -8.60
CA LEU A 258 -3.95 13.78 -8.63
C LEU A 258 -3.18 14.98 -8.11
N VAL A 259 -2.36 14.77 -7.08
CA VAL A 259 -1.49 15.79 -6.50
C VAL A 259 -0.08 15.62 -7.06
N LEU A 260 0.42 16.68 -7.67
CA LEU A 260 1.79 16.79 -8.14
C LEU A 260 2.55 17.78 -7.28
N VAL A 261 3.76 17.43 -6.87
CA VAL A 261 4.70 18.34 -6.23
C VAL A 261 5.76 18.74 -7.26
N VAL A 262 5.90 20.05 -7.48
CA VAL A 262 6.84 20.63 -8.43
C VAL A 262 7.86 21.47 -7.67
N GLU A 263 9.12 21.05 -7.75
CA GLU A 263 10.25 21.77 -7.15
C GLU A 263 10.75 22.85 -8.10
N MET A 264 10.92 24.06 -7.57
CA MET A 264 11.47 25.20 -8.29
C MET A 264 12.78 25.63 -7.65
N ALA A 265 13.66 26.23 -8.46
CA ALA A 265 14.93 26.75 -7.97
C ALA A 265 14.77 27.94 -7.00
N ASN A 266 13.75 28.76 -7.19
CA ASN A 266 13.54 30.00 -6.46
C ASN A 266 12.05 30.39 -6.40
N GLY A 267 11.70 31.33 -5.54
CA GLY A 267 10.32 31.79 -5.36
C GLY A 267 9.74 32.57 -6.54
N ASP A 268 10.57 33.24 -7.34
CA ASP A 268 10.11 33.99 -8.52
C ASP A 268 9.52 33.03 -9.56
N ASP A 269 10.14 31.87 -9.75
CA ASP A 269 9.66 30.82 -10.64
C ASP A 269 8.37 30.17 -10.14
N VAL A 270 8.17 30.07 -8.81
CA VAL A 270 6.89 29.65 -8.22
C VAL A 270 5.78 30.65 -8.56
N ILE A 271 6.04 31.96 -8.41
CA ILE A 271 5.06 33.01 -8.72
C ILE A 271 4.73 33.01 -10.21
N LYS A 272 5.74 32.96 -11.09
CA LYS A 272 5.54 32.88 -12.54
C LYS A 272 4.76 31.64 -12.94
N GLY A 273 5.09 30.48 -12.37
CA GLY A 273 4.39 29.22 -12.59
C GLY A 273 2.93 29.29 -12.16
N GLN A 274 2.66 29.85 -10.97
CA GLN A 274 1.31 30.07 -10.46
C GLN A 274 0.49 30.97 -11.40
N VAL A 275 1.07 32.08 -11.86
CA VAL A 275 0.42 33.00 -12.80
C VAL A 275 0.13 32.29 -14.12
N ALA A 276 1.09 31.57 -14.68
CA ALA A 276 0.94 30.85 -15.94
C ALA A 276 -0.16 29.78 -15.88
N LEU A 277 -0.20 28.98 -14.80
CA LEU A 277 -1.22 27.96 -14.60
C LEU A 277 -2.62 28.55 -14.36
N ASN A 278 -2.72 29.65 -13.61
CA ASN A 278 -4.00 30.33 -13.39
C ASN A 278 -4.54 30.99 -14.66
N GLN A 279 -3.67 31.62 -15.46
CA GLN A 279 -4.05 32.15 -16.77
C GLN A 279 -4.52 31.02 -17.70
N PHE A 280 -3.78 29.91 -17.74
CA PHE A 280 -4.15 28.73 -18.53
C PHE A 280 -5.51 28.15 -18.14
N LYS A 281 -5.77 28.01 -16.83
CA LYS A 281 -7.07 27.60 -16.30
C LYS A 281 -8.19 28.53 -16.76
N ALA A 282 -7.96 29.85 -16.74
CA ALA A 282 -8.96 30.84 -17.13
C ALA A 282 -9.27 30.84 -18.64
N THR A 283 -8.28 30.61 -19.50
CA THR A 283 -8.45 30.68 -20.96
C THR A 283 -8.88 29.37 -21.61
N GLY A 284 -8.61 28.22 -20.98
CA GLY A 284 -8.78 26.90 -21.59
C GLY A 284 -9.97 26.08 -21.10
N ALA A 285 -10.74 26.53 -20.10
CA ALA A 285 -11.68 25.68 -19.35
C ALA A 285 -12.74 24.92 -20.19
N ARG A 286 -13.10 25.46 -21.37
CA ARG A 286 -14.12 24.87 -22.28
C ARG A 286 -13.53 24.03 -23.41
N ASP A 287 -12.22 24.03 -23.60
CA ASP A 287 -11.58 23.22 -24.63
C ASP A 287 -11.29 21.81 -24.09
N ALA A 288 -12.09 20.84 -24.54
CA ALA A 288 -11.94 19.43 -24.17
C ALA A 288 -10.58 18.82 -24.58
N LYS A 289 -9.88 19.43 -25.53
CA LYS A 289 -8.55 18.99 -26.01
C LYS A 289 -7.40 19.81 -25.41
N ARG A 290 -7.69 20.68 -24.43
CA ARG A 290 -6.64 21.49 -23.79
C ARG A 290 -5.56 20.59 -23.16
N PRO A 291 -4.28 20.99 -23.19
CA PRO A 291 -3.22 20.31 -22.45
C PRO A 291 -3.56 20.15 -20.96
N LEU A 292 -2.94 19.18 -20.28
CA LEU A 292 -3.11 18.98 -18.83
C LEU A 292 -4.59 18.74 -18.40
N SER A 293 -5.40 18.18 -19.30
CA SER A 293 -6.78 17.77 -19.03
C SER A 293 -6.93 16.32 -19.43
N TYR A 294 -7.16 15.46 -18.44
CA TYR A 294 -7.16 14.00 -18.62
C TYR A 294 -8.56 13.44 -18.39
N ALA A 295 -8.97 12.46 -19.19
CA ALA A 295 -10.32 11.89 -19.09
C ALA A 295 -10.58 11.28 -17.70
N ASN A 296 -9.60 10.55 -17.20
CA ASN A 296 -9.71 9.76 -15.97
C ASN A 296 -9.10 10.46 -14.73
N VAL A 297 -8.94 11.78 -14.77
CA VAL A 297 -8.57 12.60 -13.61
C VAL A 297 -9.51 13.81 -13.53
N ARG A 298 -10.26 13.96 -12.44
CA ARG A 298 -11.18 15.09 -12.26
C ARG A 298 -10.44 16.40 -11.99
N THR A 299 -9.38 16.37 -11.18
CA THR A 299 -8.53 17.54 -10.90
C THR A 299 -7.06 17.16 -10.84
N VAL A 300 -6.20 17.92 -11.53
CA VAL A 300 -4.75 17.88 -11.28
C VAL A 300 -4.40 19.05 -10.37
N GLN A 301 -3.98 18.75 -9.15
CA GLN A 301 -3.53 19.73 -8.18
C GLN A 301 -2.01 19.86 -8.26
N VAL A 302 -1.54 21.01 -8.73
CA VAL A 302 -0.10 21.32 -8.83
C VAL A 302 0.32 22.10 -7.59
N ARG A 303 1.17 21.51 -6.77
CA ARG A 303 1.77 22.13 -5.58
C ARG A 303 3.21 22.50 -5.90
N MET A 304 3.49 23.79 -6.00
CA MET A 304 4.81 24.32 -6.30
C MET A 304 5.51 24.76 -5.01
N ARG A 305 6.77 24.38 -4.84
CA ARG A 305 7.62 24.83 -3.73
C ARG A 305 8.99 25.27 -4.22
N ALA A 306 9.61 26.13 -3.43
CA ALA A 306 10.99 26.57 -3.60
C ALA A 306 11.63 26.77 -2.22
N PRO A 307 12.97 26.70 -2.11
CA PRO A 307 13.66 26.99 -0.86
C PRO A 307 13.26 28.35 -0.26
N GLY A 308 12.87 28.36 1.02
CA GLY A 308 12.48 29.58 1.73
C GLY A 308 11.08 30.12 1.41
N MET A 309 10.28 29.43 0.59
CA MET A 309 8.91 29.82 0.23
C MET A 309 7.89 28.80 0.73
N GLY A 310 6.71 29.28 1.14
CA GLY A 310 5.57 28.42 1.43
C GLY A 310 5.04 27.70 0.17
N LEU A 311 4.32 26.60 0.38
CA LEU A 311 3.73 25.81 -0.71
C LEU A 311 2.62 26.60 -1.43
N VAL A 312 2.71 26.71 -2.75
CA VAL A 312 1.70 27.37 -3.59
C VAL A 312 0.94 26.32 -4.37
N THR A 313 -0.39 26.35 -4.30
CA THR A 313 -1.25 25.35 -4.95
C THR A 313 -2.08 25.94 -6.08
N VAL A 314 -2.16 25.24 -7.20
CA VAL A 314 -3.08 25.52 -8.31
C VAL A 314 -3.84 24.26 -8.69
N ASP A 315 -5.16 24.32 -8.60
CA ASP A 315 -6.04 23.25 -9.09
C ASP A 315 -6.38 23.47 -10.56
N LEU A 316 -6.15 22.44 -11.37
CA LEU A 316 -6.49 22.35 -12.78
C LEU A 316 -7.65 21.36 -12.93
N PRO A 317 -8.91 21.80 -12.86
CA PRO A 317 -10.05 20.92 -13.06
C PRO A 317 -10.09 20.45 -14.51
N ARG A 318 -10.51 19.20 -14.76
CA ARG A 318 -10.70 18.68 -16.11
C ARG A 318 -11.56 19.64 -16.94
N ALA A 319 -11.19 19.84 -18.22
CA ALA A 319 -12.03 20.60 -19.14
C ALA A 319 -13.44 20.01 -19.20
N ALA A 320 -14.45 20.88 -19.30
CA ALA A 320 -15.83 20.42 -19.43
C ALA A 320 -15.97 19.55 -20.69
N ALA A 321 -16.19 18.26 -20.48
CA ALA A 321 -16.55 17.31 -21.52
C ALA A 321 -17.91 16.71 -21.14
N PRO A 322 -18.73 16.30 -22.13
CA PRO A 322 -19.94 15.53 -21.83
C PRO A 322 -19.56 14.36 -20.93
N GLU A 323 -20.28 14.23 -19.81
CA GLU A 323 -20.15 13.06 -18.96
C GLU A 323 -20.61 11.87 -19.81
N ALA A 324 -19.65 11.06 -20.27
CA ALA A 324 -20.00 9.79 -20.87
C ALA A 324 -20.76 9.00 -19.79
N ALA A 325 -21.89 8.40 -20.17
CA ALA A 325 -22.62 7.54 -19.26
C ALA A 325 -21.64 6.53 -18.66
N ALA A 326 -21.60 6.44 -17.32
CA ALA A 326 -20.83 5.43 -16.64
C ALA A 326 -21.23 4.07 -17.23
N GLN A 327 -20.27 3.37 -17.82
CA GLN A 327 -20.57 2.02 -18.29
C GLN A 327 -20.73 1.16 -17.04
N PRO A 328 -21.69 0.21 -17.03
CA PRO A 328 -21.76 -0.73 -15.93
C PRO A 328 -20.37 -1.37 -15.78
N PRO A 329 -19.84 -1.46 -14.55
CA PRO A 329 -18.53 -2.04 -14.33
C PRO A 329 -18.49 -3.40 -15.01
N ALA A 330 -17.42 -3.65 -15.76
CA ALA A 330 -17.23 -4.95 -16.40
C ALA A 330 -17.33 -6.03 -15.32
N ARG A 331 -18.16 -7.05 -15.56
CA ARG A 331 -18.27 -8.17 -14.62
C ARG A 331 -16.88 -8.80 -14.50
N ARG A 332 -16.46 -9.11 -13.26
CA ARG A 332 -15.21 -9.82 -13.01
C ARG A 332 -15.17 -11.05 -13.94
N PRO A 333 -14.14 -11.18 -14.80
CA PRO A 333 -13.99 -12.36 -15.63
C PRO A 333 -13.70 -13.57 -14.73
N GLY A 334 -14.21 -14.75 -15.11
CA GLY A 334 -14.13 -15.94 -14.26
C GLY A 334 -15.27 -15.99 -13.24
N GLY A 335 -16.01 -17.09 -13.26
CA GLY A 335 -17.20 -17.28 -12.41
C GLY A 335 -18.03 -18.51 -12.75
N GLY A 336 -17.51 -19.40 -13.61
CA GLY A 336 -18.09 -20.71 -13.80
C GLY A 336 -17.73 -21.61 -12.62
N ALA A 337 -18.64 -22.51 -12.25
CA ALA A 337 -18.31 -23.60 -11.35
C ALA A 337 -17.17 -24.43 -11.96
N LYS A 338 -16.23 -24.87 -11.12
CA LYS A 338 -15.13 -25.74 -11.52
C LYS A 338 -15.36 -27.13 -10.95
N GLU A 339 -15.45 -28.11 -11.84
CA GLU A 339 -15.81 -29.49 -11.49
C GLU A 339 -14.71 -30.19 -10.64
N ASN A 340 -13.45 -29.81 -10.83
CA ASN A 340 -12.28 -30.42 -10.18
C ASN A 340 -11.67 -29.54 -9.07
N PHE A 341 -12.45 -28.67 -8.44
CA PHE A 341 -11.93 -27.75 -7.42
C PHE A 341 -11.69 -28.47 -6.08
N ASP A 342 -10.43 -28.67 -5.72
CA ASP A 342 -10.00 -29.19 -4.42
C ASP A 342 -8.66 -28.57 -3.96
N LEU A 343 -8.14 -28.99 -2.80
CA LEU A 343 -6.90 -28.44 -2.25
C LEU A 343 -5.64 -28.78 -3.06
N SER A 344 -5.65 -29.89 -3.80
CA SER A 344 -4.54 -30.30 -4.66
C SER A 344 -4.52 -29.54 -5.99
N THR A 345 -5.70 -29.16 -6.49
CA THR A 345 -5.85 -28.37 -7.72
C THR A 345 -5.87 -26.87 -7.47
N PHE A 346 -5.88 -26.42 -6.22
CA PHE A 346 -6.08 -25.01 -5.85
C PHE A 346 -5.16 -24.03 -6.62
N TYR A 347 -3.87 -24.32 -6.77
CA TYR A 347 -2.93 -23.46 -7.51
C TYR A 347 -2.77 -23.85 -8.99
N THR A 348 -3.76 -24.52 -9.57
CA THR A 348 -3.77 -24.92 -10.98
C THR A 348 -4.88 -24.17 -11.74
N ILE A 349 -4.86 -24.27 -13.07
CA ILE A 349 -5.90 -23.70 -13.95
C ILE A 349 -7.30 -24.34 -13.73
N GLU A 350 -7.35 -25.51 -13.08
CA GLU A 350 -8.59 -26.19 -12.67
C GLU A 350 -9.10 -25.75 -11.29
N GLY A 351 -8.30 -24.99 -10.53
CA GLY A 351 -8.61 -24.52 -9.18
C GLY A 351 -8.84 -23.02 -9.10
N ALA A 352 -8.06 -22.32 -8.27
CA ALA A 352 -8.19 -20.90 -8.04
C ALA A 352 -7.68 -20.02 -9.20
N LEU A 353 -6.85 -20.58 -10.08
CA LEU A 353 -6.33 -19.92 -11.28
C LEU A 353 -7.09 -20.40 -12.50
N ALA A 354 -7.05 -19.67 -13.60
CA ALA A 354 -7.65 -20.08 -14.86
C ALA A 354 -6.83 -19.63 -16.06
N ASP A 355 -7.11 -20.28 -17.17
CA ASP A 355 -6.50 -20.07 -18.48
C ASP A 355 -7.62 -19.67 -19.45
N SER A 356 -7.62 -18.41 -19.88
CA SER A 356 -8.70 -17.84 -20.70
C SER A 356 -8.59 -18.21 -22.17
N ASP A 357 -7.38 -18.49 -22.67
CA ASP A 357 -7.08 -18.73 -24.09
C ASP A 357 -6.64 -20.18 -24.39
N ASN A 358 -6.64 -21.05 -23.37
CA ASN A 358 -6.30 -22.48 -23.42
C ASN A 358 -4.85 -22.75 -23.83
N ASN A 359 -3.91 -21.93 -23.35
CA ASN A 359 -2.48 -22.07 -23.64
C ASN A 359 -1.66 -22.71 -22.48
N LEU A 360 -2.32 -23.18 -21.42
CA LEU A 360 -1.78 -23.74 -20.17
C LEU A 360 -1.07 -22.73 -19.26
N ILE A 361 -1.26 -21.43 -19.50
CA ILE A 361 -0.73 -20.37 -18.66
C ILE A 361 -1.88 -19.82 -17.80
N PRO A 362 -1.70 -19.73 -16.47
CA PRO A 362 -2.72 -19.16 -15.59
C PRO A 362 -2.80 -17.64 -15.77
N ASP A 363 -3.59 -17.16 -16.72
CA ASP A 363 -3.75 -15.72 -17.03
C ASP A 363 -4.83 -15.01 -16.21
N ARG A 364 -5.45 -15.75 -15.27
CA ARG A 364 -6.53 -15.21 -14.44
C ARG A 364 -6.59 -15.86 -13.06
N VAL A 365 -7.03 -15.09 -12.07
CA VAL A 365 -7.45 -15.58 -10.74
C VAL A 365 -8.98 -15.61 -10.67
N ASP A 366 -9.55 -16.79 -10.46
CA ASP A 366 -11.00 -17.07 -10.47
C ASP A 366 -11.65 -17.06 -9.08
N VAL A 367 -10.85 -17.04 -8.01
CA VAL A 367 -11.36 -16.96 -6.64
C VAL A 367 -11.50 -15.52 -6.17
N LEU A 368 -12.51 -15.26 -5.34
CA LEU A 368 -12.66 -14.04 -4.56
C LEU A 368 -12.40 -14.37 -3.09
N LEU A 369 -11.45 -13.66 -2.48
CA LEU A 369 -11.12 -13.85 -1.08
C LEU A 369 -12.04 -12.98 -0.21
N SER A 370 -12.49 -13.51 0.92
CA SER A 370 -13.25 -12.75 1.90
C SER A 370 -12.90 -13.21 3.30
N ALA A 371 -12.28 -12.32 4.07
CA ALA A 371 -11.75 -12.61 5.40
C ALA A 371 -12.50 -11.80 6.47
N GLU A 372 -12.83 -12.45 7.57
CA GLU A 372 -13.51 -11.83 8.71
C GLU A 372 -13.09 -12.51 10.02
N GLY A 373 -12.79 -11.72 11.04
CA GLY A 373 -12.47 -12.20 12.38
C GLY A 373 -10.98 -12.40 12.66
N ASP A 374 -10.70 -12.78 13.90
CA ASP A 374 -9.33 -12.96 14.41
C ASP A 374 -8.62 -14.11 13.69
N GLY A 375 -7.32 -13.94 13.43
CA GLY A 375 -6.48 -14.96 12.78
C GLY A 375 -6.67 -15.07 11.27
N ALA A 376 -7.49 -14.21 10.65
CA ALA A 376 -7.72 -14.21 9.21
C ALA A 376 -6.59 -13.52 8.40
N ASP A 377 -5.53 -13.04 9.05
CA ASP A 377 -4.42 -12.28 8.44
C ASP A 377 -3.70 -13.06 7.32
N GLY A 378 -3.69 -14.39 7.41
CA GLY A 378 -3.08 -15.27 6.40
C GLY A 378 -3.70 -15.14 5.00
N VAL A 379 -4.89 -14.52 4.89
CA VAL A 379 -5.50 -14.17 3.60
C VAL A 379 -4.58 -13.28 2.74
N ILE A 380 -3.76 -12.45 3.37
CA ILE A 380 -2.86 -11.52 2.67
C ILE A 380 -1.73 -12.29 1.99
N ASP A 381 -1.19 -13.31 2.66
CA ASP A 381 -0.15 -14.18 2.09
C ASP A 381 -0.73 -15.09 1.00
N LEU A 382 -1.96 -15.56 1.18
CA LEU A 382 -2.70 -16.29 0.15
C LEU A 382 -2.89 -15.42 -1.10
N ALA A 383 -3.29 -14.16 -0.94
CA ALA A 383 -3.45 -13.22 -2.04
C ALA A 383 -2.13 -12.96 -2.76
N ALA A 384 -1.05 -12.75 -2.00
CA ALA A 384 0.31 -12.60 -2.54
C ALA A 384 0.71 -13.81 -3.39
N ARG A 385 0.47 -15.02 -2.87
CA ARG A 385 0.80 -16.25 -3.60
C ARG A 385 -0.07 -16.44 -4.85
N LEU A 386 -1.37 -16.14 -4.78
CA LEU A 386 -2.23 -16.18 -5.98
C LEU A 386 -1.75 -15.19 -7.05
N GLY A 387 -1.26 -14.02 -6.65
CA GLY A 387 -0.60 -13.08 -7.56
C GLY A 387 0.65 -13.68 -8.20
N LEU A 388 1.54 -14.23 -7.38
CA LEU A 388 2.82 -14.84 -7.80
C LEU A 388 2.65 -16.00 -8.79
N GLU A 389 1.63 -16.83 -8.58
CA GLU A 389 1.38 -18.03 -9.40
C GLU A 389 0.57 -17.71 -10.68
N SER A 390 0.23 -16.43 -10.91
CA SER A 390 -0.59 -15.99 -12.02
C SER A 390 0.16 -15.06 -12.98
N THR A 391 -0.21 -15.11 -14.25
CA THR A 391 0.18 -14.15 -15.29
C THR A 391 -0.92 -13.12 -15.57
N GLY A 392 -1.98 -13.13 -14.76
CA GLY A 392 -2.99 -12.08 -14.72
C GLY A 392 -3.84 -12.12 -13.45
N VAL A 393 -4.04 -10.96 -12.83
CA VAL A 393 -4.83 -10.78 -11.61
C VAL A 393 -5.96 -9.79 -11.85
N SER A 394 -7.19 -10.18 -11.47
CA SER A 394 -8.33 -9.25 -11.41
C SER A 394 -8.42 -8.65 -10.02
N LEU A 395 -8.24 -7.33 -9.92
CA LEU A 395 -8.38 -6.57 -8.68
C LEU A 395 -9.73 -5.81 -8.65
N PRO A 396 -10.43 -5.79 -7.50
CA PRO A 396 -10.03 -6.36 -6.21
C PRO A 396 -10.06 -7.91 -6.20
N ILE A 397 -9.04 -8.52 -5.58
CA ILE A 397 -8.96 -9.97 -5.36
C ILE A 397 -9.67 -10.36 -4.07
N ALA A 398 -9.82 -9.41 -3.14
CA ALA A 398 -10.47 -9.61 -1.86
C ALA A 398 -11.58 -8.57 -1.63
N ARG A 399 -12.64 -8.97 -0.93
CA ARG A 399 -13.71 -8.06 -0.49
C ARG A 399 -13.99 -8.27 1.01
N PRO A 400 -14.37 -7.20 1.73
CA PRO A 400 -14.78 -7.35 3.11
C PRO A 400 -16.08 -8.14 3.18
N ALA A 401 -16.27 -8.90 4.25
CA ALA A 401 -17.40 -9.83 4.35
C ALA A 401 -18.78 -9.15 4.26
N ASN A 402 -18.90 -7.93 4.78
CA ASN A 402 -20.11 -7.12 4.68
C ASN A 402 -20.47 -6.68 3.25
N ALA A 403 -19.52 -6.75 2.30
CA ALA A 403 -19.75 -6.44 0.90
C ALA A 403 -20.28 -7.65 0.11
N ILE A 404 -20.19 -8.87 0.66
CA ILE A 404 -20.72 -10.09 0.03
C ILE A 404 -22.21 -10.22 0.36
N THR A 405 -23.06 -9.59 -0.47
CA THR A 405 -24.51 -9.56 -0.25
C THR A 405 -25.28 -10.65 -1.00
N ALA A 406 -24.71 -11.18 -2.08
CA ALA A 406 -25.27 -12.27 -2.89
C ALA A 406 -24.20 -13.32 -3.19
N PRO A 407 -23.83 -14.19 -2.22
CA PRO A 407 -22.72 -15.14 -2.35
C PRO A 407 -22.79 -16.02 -3.61
N ASP A 408 -24.00 -16.47 -3.96
CA ASP A 408 -24.24 -17.34 -5.14
C ASP A 408 -24.02 -16.61 -6.48
N SER A 409 -23.87 -15.28 -6.48
CA SER A 409 -23.60 -14.47 -7.67
C SER A 409 -22.13 -14.05 -7.80
N GLU A 410 -21.32 -14.33 -6.78
CA GLU A 410 -19.88 -14.07 -6.78
C GLU A 410 -19.11 -15.20 -7.49
N PRO A 411 -17.84 -14.97 -7.88
CA PRO A 411 -16.93 -16.06 -8.25
C PRO A 411 -16.71 -17.03 -7.09
N ILE A 412 -15.89 -18.06 -7.30
CA ILE A 412 -15.57 -19.04 -6.26
C ILE A 412 -15.07 -18.30 -5.01
N LEU A 413 -15.83 -18.41 -3.91
CA LEU A 413 -15.52 -17.72 -2.66
C LEU A 413 -14.53 -18.54 -1.83
N VAL A 414 -13.42 -17.91 -1.44
CA VAL A 414 -12.55 -18.41 -0.37
C VAL A 414 -12.86 -17.61 0.88
N LEU A 415 -13.60 -18.23 1.78
CA LEU A 415 -14.04 -17.63 3.04
C LEU A 415 -13.02 -17.95 4.13
N VAL A 416 -12.50 -16.93 4.78
CA VAL A 416 -11.48 -17.06 5.84
C VAL A 416 -12.03 -16.52 7.15
N GLY A 417 -11.90 -17.32 8.21
CA GLY A 417 -12.34 -16.99 9.57
C GLY A 417 -13.71 -17.55 9.92
N THR A 418 -13.85 -17.99 11.17
CA THR A 418 -15.04 -18.73 11.66
C THR A 418 -16.23 -17.82 11.93
N SER A 419 -16.01 -16.51 12.15
CA SER A 419 -17.07 -15.51 12.36
C SER A 419 -17.58 -14.90 11.06
N HIS A 420 -17.19 -15.45 9.91
CA HIS A 420 -17.58 -14.89 8.61
C HIS A 420 -19.11 -15.07 8.38
N PRO A 421 -19.88 -14.01 8.06
CA PRO A 421 -21.33 -14.07 7.91
C PRO A 421 -21.85 -15.13 6.93
N VAL A 422 -21.12 -15.35 5.83
CA VAL A 422 -21.46 -16.41 4.85
C VAL A 422 -21.23 -17.81 5.44
N VAL A 423 -20.17 -18.01 6.24
CA VAL A 423 -19.91 -19.27 6.94
C VAL A 423 -21.02 -19.55 7.95
N ASP A 424 -21.44 -18.55 8.73
CA ASP A 424 -22.59 -18.66 9.63
C ASP A 424 -23.87 -19.10 8.91
N GLN A 425 -24.14 -18.57 7.72
CA GLN A 425 -25.28 -18.96 6.91
C GLN A 425 -25.16 -20.41 6.43
N LEU A 426 -23.98 -20.87 6.02
CA LEU A 426 -23.74 -22.25 5.62
C LEU A 426 -23.98 -23.23 6.77
N ILE A 427 -23.52 -22.90 7.99
CA ILE A 427 -23.77 -23.69 9.20
C ILE A 427 -25.26 -23.74 9.50
N LYS A 428 -25.94 -22.58 9.56
CA LYS A 428 -27.39 -22.48 9.83
C LYS A 428 -28.21 -23.29 8.84
N ASN A 429 -27.79 -23.31 7.57
CA ASN A 429 -28.44 -24.04 6.49
C ASN A 429 -27.98 -25.51 6.39
N LYS A 430 -27.13 -25.99 7.31
CA LYS A 430 -26.58 -27.36 7.33
C LYS A 430 -25.83 -27.75 6.05
N LYS A 431 -25.23 -26.76 5.37
CA LYS A 431 -24.38 -26.96 4.18
C LYS A 431 -22.90 -27.13 4.53
N TRP A 432 -22.52 -26.78 5.75
CA TRP A 432 -21.17 -26.95 6.27
C TRP A 432 -21.21 -27.25 7.77
N GLU A 433 -20.28 -28.07 8.25
CA GLU A 433 -20.08 -28.36 9.66
C GLU A 433 -18.70 -27.82 10.05
N ALA A 434 -18.68 -26.92 11.03
CA ALA A 434 -17.44 -26.30 11.45
C ALA A 434 -16.55 -27.33 12.18
N PRO A 435 -15.25 -27.43 11.84
CA PRO A 435 -14.33 -28.25 12.60
C PRO A 435 -14.18 -27.70 14.02
N SER A 436 -13.95 -28.60 14.99
CA SER A 436 -13.65 -28.22 16.36
C SER A 436 -12.18 -27.81 16.45
N LEU A 437 -11.91 -26.50 16.39
CA LEU A 437 -10.56 -25.92 16.47
C LEU A 437 -10.25 -25.43 17.89
N GLN A 438 -9.04 -25.68 18.36
CA GLN A 438 -8.47 -25.07 19.57
C GLN A 438 -7.68 -23.79 19.23
N PRO A 439 -7.40 -22.93 20.22
CA PRO A 439 -6.51 -21.78 20.02
C PRO A 439 -5.16 -22.21 19.42
N GLY A 440 -4.83 -21.66 18.25
CA GLY A 440 -3.61 -21.99 17.50
C GLY A 440 -3.80 -23.03 16.38
N GLU A 441 -4.99 -23.59 16.23
CA GLU A 441 -5.37 -24.45 15.11
C GLU A 441 -6.16 -23.65 14.06
N GLY A 442 -5.99 -23.99 12.78
CA GLY A 442 -6.61 -23.29 11.64
C GLY A 442 -6.64 -24.12 10.37
#